data_AF-A0A118K7H3-F1
#
_entry.id   AF-A0A118K7H3-F1
#
_cell.length_a   1.000
_cell.length_b   1.000
_cell.length_c   1.000
_cell.angle_alpha   90.00
_cell.angle_beta   90.00
_cell.angle_gamma   90.00
#
_symmetry.space_group_name_H-M   'P 1'
#
loop_
_entity.id
_entity.type
_entity.pdbx_description
1 polymer ?
#
loop_
_entity_poly.entity_id
_entity_poly.type
_entity_poly.pdbx_seq_one_letter_code
_entity_poly.pdbx_strand_id
1 'polypeptide(L)'
;MNDFNEPGSLAPTGLFLGGTKYMVIQGEAGAVIRGKKGPGGVTIKKTAMSLIVGIYTEPMIPGQCNMIIEKLGDYLLDQGF
;
A
#
# COMPACT_ATOMS: atom_id res chain seq x y z
N MET A 1 -1.92 11.64 -3.70
CA MET A 1 -1.57 10.62 -2.69
C MET A 1 -0.37 11.16 -1.90
N ASN A 2 -0.62 12.15 -1.04
CA ASN A 2 0.45 12.91 -0.39
C ASN A 2 1.09 12.16 0.78
N ASP A 3 0.50 11.04 1.21
CA ASP A 3 0.92 10.26 2.37
C ASP A 3 2.33 9.69 2.28
N PHE A 4 2.88 9.52 1.07
CA PHE A 4 4.30 9.20 0.89
C PHE A 4 5.23 10.37 1.18
N ASN A 5 4.78 11.60 1.00
CA ASN A 5 5.57 12.81 1.29
C ASN A 5 5.26 13.35 2.70
N GLU A 6 4.04 13.13 3.18
CA GLU A 6 3.51 13.56 4.47
C GLU A 6 2.81 12.36 5.16
N PRO A 7 3.58 11.49 5.84
CA PRO A 7 3.05 10.29 6.48
C PRO A 7 1.92 10.63 7.47
N GLY A 8 0.78 9.95 7.32
CA GLY A 8 -0.39 10.13 8.17
C GLY A 8 -1.44 11.09 7.63
N SER A 9 -1.18 11.78 6.51
CA SER A 9 -2.16 12.65 5.84
C SER A 9 -3.43 11.90 5.41
N LEU A 10 -3.35 10.60 5.13
CA LEU A 10 -4.52 9.77 4.80
C LEU A 10 -5.22 9.15 6.01
N ALA A 11 -4.65 9.19 7.21
CA ALA A 11 -5.25 8.57 8.38
C ALA A 11 -6.63 9.16 8.76
N PRO A 12 -6.86 10.50 8.69
CA PRO A 12 -8.16 11.08 9.03
C PRO A 12 -9.25 10.80 7.98
N THR A 13 -8.88 10.78 6.69
CA THR A 13 -9.84 10.67 5.58
C THR A 13 -10.08 9.23 5.15
N GLY A 14 -9.09 8.36 5.32
CA GLY A 14 -9.02 7.01 4.74
C GLY A 14 -8.39 7.00 3.35
N LEU A 15 -7.95 5.81 2.93
CA LEU A 15 -7.41 5.54 1.59
C LEU A 15 -8.57 5.17 0.65
N PHE A 16 -8.74 5.91 -0.44
CA PHE A 16 -9.76 5.61 -1.45
C PHE A 16 -9.12 5.03 -2.72
N LEU A 17 -9.61 3.87 -3.17
CA LEU A 17 -9.24 3.25 -4.44
C LEU A 17 -10.49 2.78 -5.17
N GLY A 18 -10.69 3.24 -6.40
CA GLY A 18 -11.86 2.85 -7.21
C GLY A 18 -13.20 3.11 -6.50
N GLY A 19 -13.32 4.21 -5.75
CA GLY A 19 -14.51 4.53 -4.95
C GLY A 19 -14.65 3.75 -3.63
N THR A 20 -13.78 2.78 -3.37
CA THR A 20 -13.78 2.00 -2.12
C THR A 20 -12.90 2.67 -1.06
N LYS A 21 -13.46 2.90 0.13
CA LYS A 21 -12.73 3.37 1.31
C LYS A 21 -12.05 2.21 2.05
N TYR A 22 -10.76 2.37 2.33
CA TYR A 22 -9.93 1.53 3.20
C TYR A 22 -9.48 2.34 4.41
N MET A 23 -9.49 1.72 5.58
CA MET A 23 -8.91 2.29 6.79
C MET A 23 -7.39 2.18 6.71
N VAL A 24 -6.69 3.30 6.84
CA VAL A 24 -5.22 3.30 6.83
C VAL A 24 -4.71 2.59 8.09
N ILE A 25 -3.77 1.67 7.91
CA ILE A 25 -3.06 0.98 8.98
C ILE A 25 -1.57 1.26 8.86
N GLN A 26 -0.79 0.81 9.84
CA GLN A 26 0.65 1.05 9.88
C GLN A 26 1.37 0.53 8.61
N GLY A 27 1.93 1.48 7.87
CA GLY A 27 2.80 1.25 6.72
C GLY A 27 4.27 1.55 7.05
N GLU A 28 5.04 1.89 6.02
CA GLU A 28 6.40 2.42 6.13
C GLU A 28 6.42 3.85 5.58
N ALA A 29 6.85 4.80 6.40
CA ALA A 29 6.89 6.20 6.03
C ALA A 29 7.70 6.41 4.75
N GLY A 30 7.09 7.02 3.73
CA GLY A 30 7.73 7.29 2.44
C GLY A 30 7.84 6.10 1.48
N ALA A 31 7.56 4.88 1.92
CA ALA A 31 7.77 3.68 1.12
C ALA A 31 6.49 2.85 0.91
N VAL A 32 5.72 2.59 1.97
CA VAL A 32 4.58 1.65 1.93
C VAL A 32 3.36 2.23 2.63
N ILE A 33 2.22 2.19 1.96
CA ILE A 33 0.91 2.52 2.54
C ILE A 33 0.09 1.24 2.60
N ARG A 34 -0.55 0.99 3.74
CA ARG A 34 -1.39 -0.19 3.95
C ARG A 34 -2.79 0.25 4.33
N GLY A 35 -3.79 -0.43 3.77
CA GLY A 35 -5.20 -0.18 4.02
C GLY A 35 -5.96 -1.47 4.31
N LYS A 36 -6.95 -1.41 5.20
CA LYS A 36 -7.83 -2.54 5.54
C LYS A 36 -9.29 -2.21 5.25
N LYS A 37 -10.03 -3.18 4.73
CA LYS A 37 -11.49 -3.13 4.56
C LYS A 37 -12.09 -4.49 4.88
N GLY A 38 -12.64 -4.62 6.09
CA GLY A 38 -13.19 -5.88 6.58
C GLY A 38 -12.11 -6.99 6.54
N PRO A 39 -12.38 -8.13 5.88
CA PRO A 39 -11.41 -9.23 5.76
C PRO A 39 -10.32 -8.96 4.70
N GLY A 40 -10.57 -8.04 3.76
CA GLY A 40 -9.62 -7.68 2.71
C GLY A 40 -8.80 -6.44 3.06
N GLY A 41 -7.96 -6.04 2.10
CA GLY A 41 -7.15 -4.84 2.24
C GLY A 41 -6.35 -4.54 0.99
N VAL A 42 -5.45 -3.58 1.14
CA VAL A 42 -4.58 -3.11 0.07
C VAL A 42 -3.21 -2.75 0.61
N THR A 43 -2.19 -3.05 -0.16
CA THR A 43 -0.81 -2.63 0.07
C THR A 43 -0.33 -1.86 -1.14
N ILE A 44 0.27 -0.69 -0.90
CA ILE A 44 0.78 0.18 -1.94
C ILE A 44 2.24 0.47 -1.66
N LYS A 45 3.13 0.02 -2.55
CA LYS A 45 4.57 0.30 -2.48
C LYS A 45 4.92 1.37 -3.52
N LYS A 46 5.63 2.41 -3.07
CA LYS A 46 6.19 3.45 -3.93
C LYS A 46 7.54 2.99 -4.48
N THR A 47 7.75 3.16 -5.78
CA THR A 47 9.06 3.03 -6.45
C THR A 47 9.53 4.41 -6.92
N ALA A 48 10.62 4.51 -7.69
CA ALA A 48 11.11 5.80 -8.17
C ALA A 48 10.12 6.47 -9.14
N MET A 49 9.48 5.67 -10.00
CA MET A 49 8.60 6.14 -11.08
C MET A 49 7.19 5.54 -11.05
N SER A 50 6.92 4.55 -10.19
CA SER A 50 5.65 3.83 -10.20
C SER A 50 5.07 3.59 -8.80
N LEU A 51 3.79 3.19 -8.79
CA LEU A 51 3.09 2.71 -7.61
C LEU A 51 2.64 1.29 -7.88
N ILE A 52 3.04 0.37 -7.02
CA ILE A 52 2.57 -1.02 -7.07
C ILE A 52 1.43 -1.14 -6.08
N VAL A 53 0.25 -1.55 -6.57
CA VAL A 53 -0.97 -1.69 -5.79
C VAL A 53 -1.36 -3.16 -5.74
N GLY A 54 -1.37 -3.76 -4.54
CA GLY A 54 -1.88 -5.11 -4.32
C GLY A 54 -3.13 -5.10 -3.48
N ILE A 55 -4.25 -5.54 -4.04
CA ILE A 55 -5.52 -5.69 -3.33
C ILE A 55 -5.71 -7.17 -3.01
N TYR A 56 -6.09 -7.48 -1.78
CA TYR A 56 -6.32 -8.85 -1.33
C TYR A 56 -7.68 -8.99 -0.65
N THR A 57 -8.21 -10.21 -0.73
CA THR A 57 -9.44 -10.65 -0.05
C THR A 57 -9.15 -11.99 0.64
N GLU A 58 -10.05 -12.44 1.51
CA GLU A 58 -9.99 -13.82 2.00
C GLU A 58 -9.95 -14.82 0.83
N PRO A 59 -9.19 -15.93 0.97
CA PRO A 59 -8.49 -16.40 2.18
C PRO A 59 -7.06 -15.84 2.37
N MET A 60 -6.64 -14.86 1.56
CA MET A 60 -5.28 -14.32 1.62
C MET A 60 -5.08 -13.44 2.85
N ILE A 61 -4.00 -13.68 3.60
CA ILE A 61 -3.66 -12.88 4.78
C ILE A 61 -2.89 -11.60 4.39
N PRO A 62 -3.01 -10.49 5.15
CA PRO A 62 -2.34 -9.22 4.84
C PRO A 62 -0.82 -9.36 4.63
N GLY A 63 -0.15 -10.19 5.44
CA GLY A 63 1.30 -10.41 5.35
C GLY A 63 1.74 -11.03 4.03
N GLN A 64 0.91 -11.87 3.40
CA GLN A 64 1.21 -12.42 2.08
C GLN A 64 1.17 -11.34 1.01
N CYS A 65 0.19 -10.43 1.06
CA CYS A 65 0.10 -9.34 0.09
C CYS A 65 1.28 -8.38 0.24
N ASN A 66 1.61 -8.00 1.49
CA ASN A 66 2.78 -7.18 1.79
C ASN A 66 4.05 -7.78 1.19
N MET A 67 4.31 -9.06 1.44
CA MET A 67 5.53 -9.71 0.95
C MET A 67 5.66 -9.67 -0.58
N ILE A 68 4.55 -9.87 -1.31
CA ILE A 68 4.58 -9.88 -2.78
C ILE A 68 4.82 -8.47 -3.33
N ILE A 69 4.07 -7.49 -2.82
CA ILE A 69 4.10 -6.12 -3.32
C ILE A 69 5.41 -5.42 -2.97
N GLU A 70 5.90 -5.62 -1.75
CA GLU A 70 7.14 -5.00 -1.29
C GLU A 70 8.35 -5.61 -2.02
N LYS A 71 8.43 -6.94 -2.17
CA LYS A 71 9.51 -7.59 -2.94
C LYS A 71 9.56 -7.14 -4.40
N LEU A 72 8.40 -7.01 -5.04
CA LEU A 72 8.35 -6.51 -6.42
C LEU A 72 8.79 -5.05 -6.50
N GLY A 73 8.41 -4.21 -5.53
CA GLY A 73 8.81 -2.81 -5.52
C GLY A 73 10.28 -2.60 -5.19
N ASP A 74 10.84 -3.40 -4.28
CA ASP A 74 12.28 -3.40 -4.00
C ASP A 74 13.06 -3.83 -5.25
N TYR A 75 12.60 -4.86 -5.97
CA TYR A 75 13.21 -5.25 -7.24
C TYR A 75 13.15 -4.13 -8.29
N LEU A 76 12.02 -3.43 -8.44
CA LEU A 76 11.92 -2.30 -9.38
C LEU A 76 12.84 -1.15 -8.97
N LEU A 77 12.92 -0.83 -7.68
CA LEU A 77 13.85 0.18 -7.17
C LEU A 77 15.31 -0.17 -7.46
N ASP A 78 15.71 -1.42 -7.25
CA ASP A 78 17.06 -1.92 -7.54
C ASP A 78 17.40 -1.84 -9.03
N GLN A 79 16.40 -1.96 -9.91
CA GLN A 79 16.55 -1.78 -11.36
C GLN A 79 16.48 -0.30 -11.79
N GLY A 80 16.24 0.64 -10.87
CA GLY A 80 16.15 2.07 -11.16
C GLY A 80 14.77 2.57 -11.61
N PHE A 81 13.70 1.80 -11.34
CA PHE A 81 12.31 2.14 -11.63
C PHE A 81 11.51 2.59 -10.40
#